data_AF-A0A367KVC2-F1
#
_entry.id   AF-A0A367KVC2-F1
#
_cell.length_a   1.000
_cell.length_b   1.000
_cell.length_c   1.000
_cell.angle_alpha   90.00
_cell.angle_beta   90.00
_cell.angle_gamma   90.00
#
_symmetry.space_group_name_H-M   'P 1'
#
loop_
_entity.id
_entity.type
_entity.pdbx_description
1 polymer ?
#
loop_
_entity_poly.entity_id
_entity_poly.type
_entity_poly.pdbx_seq_one_letter_code
_entity_poly.pdbx_strand_id
1 'polypeptide(L)'
;MGESRTELLAWLNDLLQTRYTKVEQAGTGAAYCQIFDSIYGDVPVGKVKFEAKLEYEYVNNYKILQNIFKKHKIDKIVPVDRLIKCKLQDNLEFMQWVKKFWDQNYPGGEYDAVGRRKGGAPSVAGTRSSTTSSASVASSGRVSSA
;
A
#
# COMPACT_ATOMS: atom_id res chain seq x y z
N MET A 1 18.03 -17.93 3.91
CA MET A 1 18.03 -17.15 5.16
C MET A 1 16.65 -16.53 5.33
N GLY A 2 15.97 -16.73 6.45
CA GLY A 2 14.79 -15.92 6.78
C GLY A 2 15.25 -14.63 7.43
N GLU A 3 14.68 -13.49 7.03
CA GLU A 3 15.03 -12.20 7.63
C GLU A 3 14.66 -12.20 9.10
N SER A 4 15.54 -11.62 9.91
CA SER A 4 15.36 -11.54 11.35
C SER A 4 14.23 -10.56 11.68
N ARG A 5 13.57 -10.77 12.82
CA ARG A 5 12.48 -9.90 13.33
C ARG A 5 12.84 -8.42 13.24
N THR A 6 14.07 -8.08 13.61
CA THR A 6 14.57 -6.70 13.65
C THR A 6 14.73 -6.13 12.26
N GLU A 7 15.26 -6.92 11.31
CA GLU A 7 15.39 -6.51 9.90
C GLU A 7 14.02 -6.31 9.24
N LEU A 8 13.07 -7.21 9.49
CA LEU A 8 11.70 -7.07 8.98
C LEU A 8 11.02 -5.80 9.49
N LEU A 9 11.19 -5.50 10.79
CA LEU A 9 10.66 -4.26 11.37
C LEU A 9 11.37 -3.03 10.81
N ALA A 10 12.69 -3.08 10.62
CA ALA A 10 13.44 -1.98 10.02
C ALA A 10 12.96 -1.72 8.58
N TRP A 11 12.85 -2.76 7.76
CA TRP A 11 12.32 -2.68 6.40
C TRP A 11 10.89 -2.13 6.38
N LEU A 12 10.01 -2.63 7.26
CA LEU A 12 8.63 -2.16 7.36
C LEU A 12 8.57 -0.66 7.71
N ASN A 13 9.40 -0.24 8.66
CA ASN A 13 9.46 1.15 9.12
C ASN A 13 10.01 2.08 8.04
N ASP A 14 11.01 1.62 7.28
CA ASP A 14 11.59 2.35 6.15
C ASP A 14 10.59 2.49 5.00
N LEU A 15 10.01 1.37 4.55
CA LEU A 15 9.07 1.32 3.44
C LEU A 15 7.79 2.13 3.71
N LEU A 16 7.21 1.96 4.90
CA LEU A 16 5.93 2.59 5.22
C LEU A 16 6.10 3.96 5.87
N GLN A 17 7.32 4.38 6.23
CA GLN A 17 7.57 5.51 7.12
C GLN A 17 6.72 5.42 8.40
N THR A 18 6.89 4.30 9.11
CA THR A 18 6.20 4.01 10.38
C THR A 18 7.22 3.75 11.49
N ARG A 19 6.75 3.66 12.74
CA ARG A 19 7.59 3.39 13.91
C ARG A 19 7.08 2.18 14.69
N TYR A 20 6.98 1.05 14.00
CA TYR A 20 6.68 -0.23 14.63
C TYR A 20 7.87 -0.72 15.45
N THR A 21 7.61 -1.05 16.71
CA THR A 21 8.59 -1.62 17.64
C THR A 21 8.40 -3.13 17.82
N LYS A 22 7.21 -3.63 17.49
CA LYS A 22 6.83 -5.04 17.66
C LYS A 22 6.10 -5.53 16.42
N VAL A 23 6.39 -6.75 16.00
CA VAL A 23 5.71 -7.41 14.86
C VAL A 23 4.21 -7.57 15.13
N GLU A 24 3.82 -7.73 16.40
CA GLU A 24 2.43 -7.82 16.84
C GLU A 24 1.60 -6.59 16.44
N GLN A 25 2.22 -5.41 16.34
CA GLN A 25 1.53 -4.18 15.92
C GLN A 25 1.15 -4.21 14.42
N ALA A 26 1.83 -5.02 13.61
CA ALA A 26 1.44 -5.27 12.22
C ALA A 26 0.21 -6.20 12.12
N GLY A 27 -0.16 -6.89 13.21
CA GLY A 27 -1.34 -7.75 13.28
C GLY A 27 -2.67 -7.04 13.06
N THR A 28 -2.69 -5.71 13.13
CA THR A 28 -3.83 -4.85 12.80
C THR A 28 -4.25 -4.92 11.33
N GLY A 29 -3.41 -5.46 10.44
CA GLY A 29 -3.68 -5.60 9.01
C GLY A 29 -3.43 -4.35 8.17
N ALA A 30 -3.33 -3.17 8.79
CA ALA A 30 -3.15 -1.91 8.09
C ALA A 30 -1.79 -1.83 7.37
N ALA A 31 -0.72 -2.26 8.04
CA ALA A 31 0.62 -2.31 7.47
C ALA A 31 0.66 -3.21 6.22
N TYR A 32 0.04 -4.39 6.27
CA TYR A 32 -0.01 -5.30 5.13
C TYR A 32 -0.76 -4.70 3.93
N CYS A 33 -1.92 -4.09 4.16
CA CYS A 33 -2.65 -3.42 3.09
C CYS A 33 -1.78 -2.40 2.34
N GLN A 34 -0.97 -1.64 3.10
CA GLN A 34 -0.10 -0.62 2.55
C GLN A 34 1.14 -1.18 1.84
N ILE A 35 1.66 -2.34 2.26
CA ILE A 35 2.72 -3.06 1.53
C ILE A 35 2.20 -3.53 0.17
N PHE A 36 1.02 -4.15 0.13
CA PHE A 36 0.42 -4.60 -1.14
C PHE A 36 0.09 -3.42 -2.05
N ASP A 37 -0.25 -2.27 -1.46
CA ASP A 37 -0.43 -1.04 -2.20
C ASP A 37 0.85 -0.53 -2.85
N SER A 38 2.02 -0.75 -2.25
CA SER A 38 3.31 -0.41 -2.88
C SER A 38 3.63 -1.24 -4.12
N ILE A 39 3.05 -2.45 -4.23
CA ILE A 39 3.25 -3.35 -5.36
C ILE A 39 2.25 -3.01 -6.48
N TYR A 40 0.96 -2.95 -6.12
CA TYR A 40 -0.13 -2.89 -7.10
C TYR A 40 -0.77 -1.51 -7.27
N GLY A 41 -0.66 -0.62 -6.26
CA GLY A 41 -1.25 0.72 -6.27
C GLY A 41 -2.78 0.78 -6.27
N ASP A 42 -3.46 -0.37 -6.22
CA ASP A 42 -4.91 -0.50 -6.37
C ASP A 42 -5.65 -0.78 -5.07
N VAL A 43 -4.95 -0.71 -3.93
CA VAL A 43 -5.54 -0.93 -2.62
C VAL A 43 -6.31 0.32 -2.21
N PRO A 44 -7.56 0.20 -1.72
CA PRO A 44 -8.32 1.34 -1.23
C PRO A 44 -7.81 1.75 0.17
N VAL A 45 -6.62 2.37 0.22
CA VAL A 45 -5.94 2.80 1.45
C VAL A 45 -6.81 3.72 2.31
N GLY A 46 -7.66 4.55 1.69
CA GLY A 46 -8.62 5.41 2.42
C GLY A 46 -9.71 4.65 3.20
N LYS A 47 -9.94 3.37 2.90
CA LYS A 47 -10.86 2.51 3.67
C LYS A 47 -10.15 1.75 4.79
N VAL A 48 -8.82 1.73 4.78
CA VAL A 48 -8.01 1.03 5.78
C VAL A 48 -7.97 1.85 7.07
N LYS A 49 -8.19 1.19 8.21
CA LYS A 49 -8.12 1.81 9.53
C LYS A 49 -6.70 1.65 10.09
N PHE A 50 -5.89 2.71 9.96
CA PHE A 50 -4.50 2.74 10.44
C PHE A 50 -4.38 2.82 11.97
N GLU A 51 -5.33 3.50 12.62
CA GLU A 51 -5.40 3.61 14.09
C GLU A 51 -6.41 2.62 14.69
N ALA A 52 -6.57 1.45 14.06
CA ALA A 52 -7.44 0.40 14.57
C ALA A 52 -6.96 -0.05 15.96
N LYS A 53 -7.90 -0.14 16.91
CA LYS A 53 -7.64 -0.64 18.28
C LYS A 53 -8.51 -1.84 18.62
N LEU A 54 -9.60 -2.04 17.89
CA LEU A 54 -10.61 -3.04 18.17
C LEU A 54 -10.51 -4.18 17.15
N GLU A 55 -10.71 -5.42 17.59
CA GLU A 55 -10.56 -6.61 16.72
C GLU A 55 -11.45 -6.57 15.47
N TYR A 56 -12.67 -6.05 15.58
CA TYR A 56 -13.57 -5.93 14.42
C TYR A 56 -13.01 -4.99 13.34
N GLU A 57 -12.19 -3.99 13.72
CA GLU A 57 -11.51 -3.11 12.78
C GLU A 57 -10.37 -3.86 12.07
N TYR A 58 -9.66 -4.74 12.79
CA TYR A 58 -8.65 -5.60 12.19
C TYR A 58 -9.27 -6.52 11.13
N VAL A 59 -10.42 -7.12 11.43
CA VAL A 59 -11.17 -7.94 10.47
C VAL A 59 -11.52 -7.14 9.22
N ASN A 60 -11.93 -5.86 9.37
CA ASN A 60 -12.21 -5.00 8.23
C ASN A 60 -10.97 -4.74 7.36
N ASN A 61 -9.81 -4.49 7.98
CA ASN A 61 -8.54 -4.36 7.26
C ASN A 61 -8.17 -5.66 6.52
N TYR A 62 -8.33 -6.83 7.15
CA TYR A 62 -8.06 -8.12 6.51
C TYR A 62 -9.04 -8.44 5.36
N LYS A 63 -10.30 -7.98 5.41
CA LYS A 63 -11.23 -8.10 4.28
C LYS A 63 -10.72 -7.33 3.05
N ILE A 64 -10.16 -6.14 3.25
CA ILE A 64 -9.53 -5.37 2.17
C ILE A 64 -8.36 -6.17 1.60
N LEU A 65 -7.47 -6.69 2.45
CA LEU A 65 -6.33 -7.51 2.04
C LEU A 65 -6.76 -8.76 1.23
N GLN A 66 -7.78 -9.49 1.70
CA GLN A 66 -8.33 -10.66 1.00
C GLN A 66 -8.88 -10.29 -0.38
N ASN A 67 -9.51 -9.13 -0.52
CA ASN A 67 -10.02 -8.67 -1.81
C ASN A 67 -8.89 -8.46 -2.82
N ILE A 68 -7.75 -7.91 -2.36
CA ILE A 68 -6.55 -7.72 -3.18
C ILE A 68 -5.94 -9.07 -3.57
N PHE A 69 -5.86 -10.03 -2.64
CA PHE A 69 -5.37 -11.38 -2.93
C PHE A 69 -6.23 -12.09 -3.97
N LYS A 70 -7.57 -11.97 -3.86
CA LYS A 70 -8.50 -12.51 -4.87
C LYS A 70 -8.31 -11.84 -6.23
N LYS A 71 -8.17 -10.52 -6.26
CA LYS A 71 -8.03 -9.73 -7.49
C LYS A 71 -6.73 -10.08 -8.24
N HIS A 72 -5.63 -10.24 -7.52
CA HIS A 72 -4.32 -10.60 -8.08
C HIS A 72 -4.05 -12.11 -8.08
N LYS A 73 -5.07 -12.93 -7.79
CA LYS A 73 -5.00 -14.41 -7.76
C LYS A 73 -3.80 -14.96 -6.98
N ILE A 74 -3.60 -14.43 -5.78
CA ILE A 74 -2.54 -14.89 -4.88
C ILE A 74 -3.04 -16.16 -4.15
N ASP A 75 -2.47 -17.32 -4.43
CA ASP A 75 -2.80 -18.63 -3.81
C ASP A 75 -2.51 -18.75 -2.31
N LYS A 76 -2.03 -17.67 -1.66
CA LYS A 76 -1.72 -17.68 -0.24
C LYS A 76 -2.99 -17.51 0.61
N ILE A 77 -3.30 -18.52 1.42
CA ILE A 77 -4.33 -18.44 2.44
C ILE A 77 -3.87 -17.49 3.56
N VAL A 78 -4.65 -16.45 3.83
CA VAL A 78 -4.42 -15.50 4.92
C VAL A 78 -5.16 -16.00 6.17
N PRO A 79 -4.46 -16.48 7.23
CA PRO A 79 -5.11 -16.98 8.44
C PRO A 79 -5.55 -15.81 9.34
N VAL A 80 -6.61 -15.12 8.94
CA VAL A 80 -7.13 -13.90 9.61
C VAL A 80 -7.35 -14.15 11.10
N ASP A 81 -8.01 -15.25 11.48
CA ASP A 81 -8.30 -15.60 12.89
C ASP A 81 -7.06 -15.74 13.78
N ARG A 82 -5.90 -16.06 13.18
CA ARG A 82 -4.63 -16.17 13.91
C ARG A 82 -3.89 -14.84 13.95
N LEU A 83 -3.96 -14.07 12.87
CA LEU A 83 -3.28 -12.80 12.74
C LEU A 83 -3.92 -11.70 13.60
N ILE A 84 -5.26 -11.66 13.68
CA ILE A 84 -6.00 -10.68 14.50
C ILE A 84 -5.72 -10.82 15.99
N LYS A 85 -5.28 -12.01 16.45
CA LYS A 85 -4.88 -12.27 17.83
C LYS A 85 -3.51 -11.67 18.18
N CYS A 86 -2.86 -11.00 17.22
CA CYS A 86 -1.56 -10.35 17.37
C CYS A 86 -0.47 -11.30 17.92
N LYS A 87 -0.57 -12.61 17.64
CA LYS A 87 0.41 -13.61 18.11
C LYS A 87 1.71 -13.48 17.34
N LEU A 88 2.84 -13.42 18.05
CA LEU A 88 4.16 -13.20 17.44
C LEU A 88 4.50 -14.20 16.33
N GLN A 89 4.26 -15.49 16.56
CA GLN A 89 4.67 -16.55 15.65
C GLN A 89 3.95 -16.46 14.29
N ASP A 90 2.62 -16.42 14.30
CA ASP A 90 1.82 -16.32 13.08
C ASP A 90 2.08 -14.99 12.34
N ASN A 91 2.21 -13.87 13.07
CA ASN A 91 2.50 -12.57 12.46
C ASN A 91 3.90 -12.52 11.84
N LEU A 92 4.90 -13.12 12.47
CA LEU A 92 6.26 -13.15 11.94
C LEU A 92 6.35 -14.03 10.69
N GLU A 93 5.71 -15.20 10.70
CA GLU A 93 5.66 -16.08 9.53
C GLU A 93 4.95 -15.39 8.35
N PHE A 94 3.84 -14.69 8.62
CA PHE A 94 3.14 -13.94 7.59
C PHE A 94 3.98 -12.78 7.05
N MET A 95 4.64 -12.01 7.92
CA MET A 95 5.49 -10.89 7.54
C MET A 95 6.69 -11.33 6.68
N GLN A 96 7.34 -12.45 7.03
CA GLN A 96 8.42 -13.04 6.21
C GLN A 96 7.93 -13.41 4.81
N TRP A 97 6.75 -14.00 4.73
CA TRP A 97 6.17 -14.34 3.43
C TRP A 97 5.82 -13.08 2.62
N VAL A 98 5.23 -12.06 3.26
CA VAL A 98 4.89 -10.79 2.61
C VAL A 98 6.15 -10.11 2.08
N LYS A 99 7.24 -10.12 2.84
CA LYS A 99 8.52 -9.56 2.41
C LYS A 99 9.07 -10.28 1.18
N LYS A 100 9.14 -11.61 1.20
CA LYS A 100 9.54 -12.41 0.02
C LYS A 100 8.65 -12.15 -1.20
N PHE A 101 7.34 -12.04 -0.97
CA PHE A 101 6.39 -11.74 -2.04
C PHE A 101 6.65 -10.33 -2.61
N TRP A 102 6.89 -9.36 -1.74
CA TRP A 102 7.23 -8.00 -2.13
C TRP A 102 8.53 -7.97 -2.95
N ASP A 103 9.61 -8.60 -2.49
CA ASP A 103 10.89 -8.62 -3.24
C ASP A 103 10.76 -9.26 -4.63
N GLN A 104 9.85 -10.21 -4.81
CA GLN A 104 9.62 -10.86 -6.12
C GLN A 104 8.73 -10.06 -7.07
N ASN A 105 7.80 -9.27 -6.52
CA ASN A 105 6.77 -8.59 -7.31
C ASN A 105 6.99 -7.06 -7.40
N TYR A 106 7.89 -6.50 -6.60
CA TYR A 106 8.11 -5.06 -6.57
C TYR A 106 8.80 -4.60 -7.86
N PRO A 107 8.17 -3.72 -8.67
CA PRO A 107 8.72 -3.29 -9.95
C PRO A 107 9.89 -2.29 -9.84
N GLY A 108 10.32 -1.93 -8.62
CA GLY A 108 11.46 -1.04 -8.38
C GLY A 108 11.15 0.46 -8.43
N GLY A 109 9.93 0.87 -8.08
CA GLY A 109 9.52 2.29 -8.08
C GLY A 109 9.82 3.02 -6.76
N GLU A 110 9.63 4.34 -6.75
CA GLU A 110 9.52 5.12 -5.51
C GLU A 110 8.09 5.05 -4.99
N TYR A 111 7.88 4.61 -3.75
CA TYR A 111 6.55 4.50 -3.14
C TYR A 111 6.39 5.51 -2.00
N ASP A 112 5.53 6.52 -2.21
CA ASP A 112 5.18 7.49 -1.15
C ASP A 112 4.04 6.96 -0.27
N ALA A 113 4.44 6.21 0.76
CA ALA A 113 3.55 5.68 1.78
C ALA A 113 2.76 6.75 2.54
N VAL A 114 3.31 7.96 2.73
CA VAL A 114 2.65 9.03 3.51
C VAL A 114 1.62 9.76 2.67
N GLY A 115 1.94 10.03 1.41
CA GLY A 115 1.00 10.55 0.41
C GLY A 115 -0.24 9.68 0.30
N ARG A 116 -0.07 8.36 0.13
CA ARG A 116 -1.19 7.39 0.04
C ARG A 116 -2.08 7.38 1.28
N ARG A 117 -1.50 7.51 2.48
CA ARG A 117 -2.26 7.57 3.75
C ARG A 117 -3.06 8.86 3.91
N LYS A 118 -2.56 9.99 3.42
CA LYS A 118 -3.25 11.29 3.45
C LYS A 118 -4.31 11.47 2.34
N GLY A 119 -4.58 10.42 1.54
CA GLY A 119 -5.53 10.48 0.43
C GLY A 119 -4.90 10.90 -0.91
N GLY A 120 -3.57 10.90 -1.01
CA GLY A 120 -2.85 11.11 -2.25
C GLY A 120 -3.08 9.99 -3.25
N ALA A 121 -3.25 10.36 -4.52
CA ALA A 121 -3.28 9.42 -5.64
C ALA A 121 -2.01 8.55 -5.66
N PRO A 122 -2.06 7.32 -6.19
CA PRO A 122 -0.85 6.52 -6.35
C PRO A 122 0.07 7.21 -7.33
N SER A 123 1.18 7.75 -6.83
CA SER A 123 2.25 8.25 -7.67
C SER A 123 3.06 7.06 -8.16
N VAL A 124 2.49 6.28 -9.07
CA VAL A 124 3.27 5.35 -9.89
C VAL A 124 4.11 6.24 -10.81
N ALA A 125 5.38 6.41 -10.44
CA ALA A 125 6.38 7.06 -11.28
C ALA A 125 6.61 6.21 -12.54
N GLY A 126 5.71 6.38 -13.51
CA GLY A 126 5.82 5.93 -14.89
C GLY A 126 5.71 7.14 -15.80
N THR A 127 6.62 8.10 -15.65
CA THR A 127 6.72 9.25 -16.57
C THR A 127 7.23 8.75 -17.92
N ARG A 128 6.32 8.29 -18.77
CA ARG A 128 6.41 8.48 -20.23
C ARG A 128 5.00 8.58 -20.81
N SER A 129 4.40 9.76 -20.71
CA SER A 129 3.42 10.22 -21.69
C SER A 129 3.35 11.74 -21.65
N SER A 130 3.98 12.31 -22.67
CA SER A 130 3.74 13.64 -23.20
C SER A 130 2.25 13.95 -23.36
N THR A 131 1.97 15.24 -23.55
CA THR A 131 0.72 15.83 -24.10
C THR A 131 -0.40 16.08 -23.09
N THR A 132 -0.55 17.34 -22.68
CA THR A 132 -1.73 18.18 -22.99
C THR A 132 -1.63 19.52 -22.27
N SER A 133 -1.02 20.51 -22.92
CA SER A 133 -1.29 21.92 -22.61
C SER A 133 -2.16 22.46 -23.74
N SER A 134 -3.46 22.27 -23.57
CA SER A 134 -4.48 22.92 -24.39
C SER A 134 -4.45 24.42 -24.10
N ALA A 135 -3.96 25.22 -25.04
CA ALA A 135 -4.14 26.66 -25.06
C ALA A 135 -4.60 27.08 -26.46
N SER A 136 -5.87 26.82 -26.75
CA SER A 136 -6.59 27.42 -27.87
C SER A 136 -6.98 28.86 -27.49
N VAL A 137 -6.19 29.85 -27.91
CA VAL A 137 -6.60 31.25 -27.92
C VAL A 137 -6.78 31.69 -29.37
N ALA A 138 -8.01 31.54 -29.87
CA ALA A 138 -8.46 32.16 -31.10
C ALA A 138 -9.50 33.22 -30.74
N SER A 139 -9.18 34.50 -30.96
CA SER A 139 -10.19 35.49 -31.35
C SER A 139 -9.53 36.59 -32.17
N SER A 140 -9.61 36.46 -33.49
CA SER A 140 -9.41 37.56 -34.43
C SER A 140 -10.67 38.42 -34.50
N GLY A 141 -10.47 39.73 -34.68
CA GLY A 141 -11.42 40.58 -35.38
C GLY A 141 -11.78 41.84 -34.62
N ARG A 142 -11.18 42.97 -35.05
CA ARG A 142 -11.68 44.37 -35.29
C ARG A 142 -10.52 45.05 -36.05
N VAL A 143 -10.63 45.83 -37.14
CA VAL A 143 -11.61 46.85 -37.51
C VAL A 143 -11.43 47.22 -39.00
N SER A 144 -12.54 47.55 -39.64
CA SER A 144 -12.74 47.89 -41.05
C SER A 144 -12.13 49.21 -41.51
N SER A 145 -11.88 49.28 -42.82
CA SER A 145 -11.59 50.47 -43.63
C SER A 145 -12.76 51.46 -43.69
N ALA A 146 -12.43 52.75 -43.67
CA ALA A 146 -13.12 53.85 -44.35
C ALA A 146 -12.13 55.01 -44.51
#